data_AF-A0A7V3SP84-F1
#
_entry.id   AF-A0A7V3SP84-F1
#
_cell.length_a   1.000
_cell.length_b   1.000
_cell.length_c   1.000
_cell.angle_alpha   90.00
_cell.angle_beta   90.00
_cell.angle_gamma   90.00
#
_symmetry.space_group_name_H-M   'P 1'
#
loop_
_entity.id
_entity.type
_entity.pdbx_description
1 polymer ?
#
loop_
_entity_poly.entity_id
_entity_poly.type
_entity_poly.pdbx_seq_one_letter_code
_entity_poly.pdbx_strand_id
1 'polypeptide(L)'
;MRLWIPLCALLAITLPAGSAPNMLLNGGFEKGGTGWSLPGEAQIVSEGTREGRNCLRISTSSPGWTIAGQDCLLPAGTKRVQLSGWMRTQNVKAGANPWEKARLQVTFHNANG
;
A
#
# COMPACT_ATOMS: atom_id res chain seq x y z
N MET A 1 59.12 -9.15 23.06
CA MET A 1 58.63 -9.31 21.67
C MET A 1 57.26 -8.66 21.57
N ARG A 2 57.12 -7.58 20.80
CA ARG A 2 55.86 -6.83 20.65
C ARG A 2 55.02 -7.50 19.55
N LEU A 3 53.88 -8.07 19.92
CA LEU A 3 52.93 -8.70 18.99
C LEU A 3 52.10 -7.59 18.31
N TRP A 4 52.24 -7.44 16.99
CA TRP A 4 51.46 -6.50 16.18
C TRP A 4 50.25 -7.25 15.63
N ILE A 5 49.04 -6.87 16.05
CA ILE A 5 47.78 -7.38 15.47
C ILE A 5 47.44 -6.46 14.29
N PRO A 6 47.38 -6.95 13.04
CA PRO A 6 46.91 -6.12 11.94
C PRO A 6 45.39 -5.95 12.10
N LEU A 7 44.97 -4.69 12.17
CA LEU A 7 43.56 -4.31 12.13
C LEU A 7 43.02 -4.61 10.72
N CYS A 8 42.49 -5.82 10.52
CA CYS A 8 41.68 -6.13 9.34
C CYS A 8 40.40 -5.29 9.40
N ALA A 9 40.38 -4.20 8.64
CA ALA A 9 39.17 -3.42 8.41
C ALA A 9 38.16 -4.30 7.64
N LEU A 10 37.15 -4.79 8.35
CA LEU A 10 35.97 -5.42 7.76
C LEU A 10 35.21 -4.35 6.96
N LEU A 11 35.40 -4.35 5.64
CA LEU A 11 34.59 -3.56 4.72
C LEU A 11 33.18 -4.19 4.70
N ALA A 12 32.24 -3.59 5.44
CA ALA A 12 30.84 -4.01 5.39
C ALA A 12 30.26 -3.65 4.02
N ILE A 13 30.18 -4.63 3.13
CA ILE A 13 29.45 -4.50 1.86
C ILE A 13 27.97 -4.45 2.21
N THR A 14 27.37 -3.26 2.19
CA THR A 14 25.91 -3.11 2.29
C THR A 14 25.30 -3.64 1.00
N LEU A 15 24.84 -4.89 1.00
CA LEU A 15 24.01 -5.41 -0.07
C LEU A 15 22.72 -4.57 -0.13
N PRO A 16 22.34 -4.00 -1.29
CA PRO A 16 21.04 -3.36 -1.40
C PRO A 16 19.98 -4.39 -1.04
N ALA A 17 19.13 -4.07 -0.06
CA ALA A 17 17.98 -4.89 0.23
C ALA A 17 17.15 -5.00 -1.05
N GLY A 18 17.05 -6.21 -1.61
CA GLY A 18 16.22 -6.46 -2.78
C GLY A 18 14.80 -5.98 -2.49
N SER A 19 14.22 -5.21 -3.42
CA SER A 19 12.84 -4.78 -3.31
C SER A 19 11.95 -6.02 -3.29
N ALA A 20 11.15 -6.17 -2.22
CA ALA A 20 10.15 -7.23 -2.17
C ALA A 20 9.16 -7.04 -3.33
N PRO A 21 8.68 -8.13 -3.95
CA PRO A 21 7.72 -8.02 -5.05
C PRO A 21 6.45 -7.31 -4.58
N ASN A 22 5.86 -6.50 -5.47
CA ASN A 22 4.57 -5.91 -5.19
C ASN A 22 3.51 -7.01 -5.10
N MET A 23 2.80 -7.04 -3.97
CA MET A 23 1.78 -8.05 -3.70
C MET A 23 0.41 -7.69 -4.29
N LEU A 24 0.18 -6.41 -4.60
CA LEU A 24 -1.08 -5.95 -5.16
C LEU A 24 -1.18 -6.32 -6.64
N LEU A 25 -2.24 -7.03 -7.00
CA LEU A 25 -2.66 -7.18 -8.38
C LEU A 25 -3.28 -5.87 -8.88
N ASN A 26 -2.83 -5.39 -10.04
CA ASN A 26 -3.42 -4.23 -10.73
C ASN A 26 -3.52 -2.98 -9.84
N GLY A 27 -2.49 -2.67 -9.05
CA GLY A 27 -2.48 -1.50 -8.14
C GLY A 27 -2.55 -0.14 -8.85
N GLY A 28 -2.31 -0.08 -10.16
CA GLY A 28 -2.48 1.11 -10.99
C GLY A 28 -3.84 1.21 -11.69
N PHE A 29 -4.72 0.21 -11.56
CA PHE A 29 -6.07 0.19 -12.16
C PHE A 29 -6.14 0.22 -13.70
N GLU A 30 -5.02 -0.04 -14.40
CA GLU A 30 -4.96 -0.12 -15.86
C GLU A 30 -5.76 -1.32 -16.43
N LYS A 31 -6.06 -2.32 -15.60
CA LYS A 31 -6.93 -3.45 -15.93
C LYS A 31 -8.31 -3.32 -15.25
N GLY A 32 -8.80 -2.09 -15.09
CA GLY A 32 -10.07 -1.83 -14.42
C GLY A 32 -10.04 -2.20 -12.94
N GLY A 33 -11.13 -2.78 -12.42
CA GLY A 33 -11.26 -3.25 -11.05
C GLY A 33 -10.70 -4.65 -10.77
N THR A 34 -10.05 -5.30 -11.74
CA THR A 34 -9.58 -6.68 -11.58
C THR A 34 -8.68 -6.84 -10.35
N GLY A 35 -9.01 -7.80 -9.48
CA GLY A 35 -8.28 -8.09 -8.24
C GLY A 35 -8.68 -7.22 -7.05
N TRP A 36 -9.61 -6.27 -7.23
CA TRP A 36 -10.08 -5.39 -6.16
C TRP A 36 -11.55 -5.66 -5.86
N SER A 37 -11.88 -5.71 -4.57
CA SER A 37 -13.25 -5.56 -4.09
C SER A 37 -13.60 -4.07 -4.16
N LEU A 38 -14.57 -3.73 -5.00
CA LEU A 38 -15.00 -2.35 -5.23
C LEU A 38 -16.40 -2.12 -4.68
N PRO A 39 -16.61 -1.07 -3.87
CA PRO A 39 -17.94 -0.68 -3.41
C PRO A 39 -18.71 0.02 -4.54
N GLY A 40 -20.01 0.26 -4.36
CA GLY A 40 -20.85 0.92 -5.37
C GLY A 40 -20.41 2.37 -5.68
N GLU A 41 -19.75 3.01 -4.72
CA GLU A 41 -19.22 4.37 -4.82
C GLU A 41 -17.86 4.46 -5.54
N ALA A 42 -17.30 3.32 -5.96
CA ALA A 42 -16.04 3.25 -6.67
C ALA A 42 -16.23 3.28 -8.19
N GLN A 43 -15.37 4.04 -8.86
CA GLN A 43 -15.30 4.11 -10.33
C GLN A 43 -13.84 4.09 -10.79
N ILE A 44 -13.60 3.40 -11.90
CA ILE A 44 -12.32 3.50 -12.63
C ILE A 44 -12.45 4.65 -13.62
N VAL A 45 -11.59 5.66 -13.50
CA VAL A 45 -11.65 6.90 -14.28
C VAL A 45 -10.28 7.25 -14.85
N SER A 46 -10.27 8.08 -15.89
CA SER A 46 -9.03 8.61 -16.50
C SER A 46 -8.69 10.04 -16.06
N GLU A 47 -9.55 10.65 -15.25
CA GLU A 47 -9.34 12.01 -14.75
C GLU A 47 -8.57 12.00 -13.42
N GLY A 48 -7.51 12.79 -13.34
CA GLY A 48 -6.72 12.94 -12.12
C GLY A 48 -5.80 11.75 -11.83
N THR A 49 -5.44 10.98 -12.86
CA THR A 49 -4.48 9.88 -12.78
C THR A 49 -3.09 10.40 -12.43
N ARG A 50 -2.32 9.59 -11.69
CA ARG A 50 -0.93 9.89 -11.36
C ARG A 50 0.03 9.36 -12.42
N GLU A 51 -0.25 8.17 -12.90
CA GLU A 51 0.51 7.41 -13.88
C GLU A 51 -0.50 6.59 -14.69
N GLY A 52 -0.17 6.25 -15.94
CA GLY A 52 -1.06 5.49 -16.80
C GLY A 52 -2.33 6.25 -17.20
N ARG A 53 -3.35 5.50 -17.62
CA ARG A 53 -4.61 6.04 -18.14
C ARG A 53 -5.74 5.98 -17.14
N ASN A 54 -5.64 5.15 -16.10
CA ASN A 54 -6.72 4.89 -15.17
C ASN A 54 -6.29 5.14 -13.72
N CYS A 55 -7.26 5.44 -12.87
CA CYS A 55 -7.13 5.41 -11.43
C CYS A 55 -8.47 5.05 -10.79
N LEU A 56 -8.43 4.67 -9.52
CA LEU A 56 -9.63 4.46 -8.71
C LEU A 56 -10.09 5.79 -8.11
N ARG A 57 -11.35 6.15 -8.35
CA ARG A 57 -12.07 7.24 -7.66
C ARG A 57 -13.10 6.63 -6.74
N ILE A 58 -13.16 7.09 -5.49
CA ILE A 58 -14.24 6.82 -4.55
C ILE A 58 -14.97 8.14 -4.30
N SER A 59 -16.30 8.14 -4.40
CA SER A 59 -17.12 9.34 -4.20
C SER A 59 -18.37 9.02 -3.40
N THR A 60 -18.49 9.62 -2.22
CA THR A 60 -19.62 9.41 -1.32
C THR A 60 -20.44 10.70 -1.19
N SER A 61 -21.78 10.59 -1.23
CA SER A 61 -22.70 11.71 -1.01
C SER A 61 -23.30 11.74 0.40
N SER A 62 -23.16 10.66 1.14
CA SER A 62 -23.62 10.50 2.53
C SER A 62 -22.49 9.99 3.42
N PRO A 63 -22.54 10.25 4.74
CA PRO A 63 -21.63 9.63 5.69
C PRO A 63 -21.72 8.11 5.61
N GLY A 64 -20.58 7.43 5.56
CA GLY A 64 -20.53 5.99 5.42
C GLY A 64 -19.10 5.48 5.30
N TRP A 65 -18.93 4.20 5.64
CA TRP A 65 -17.67 3.52 5.53
C TRP A 65 -17.54 2.88 4.15
N THR A 66 -16.68 3.44 3.29
CA THR A 66 -16.48 2.98 1.92
C THR A 66 -15.03 2.56 1.73
N ILE A 67 -14.79 1.28 1.44
CA ILE A 67 -13.46 0.73 1.19
C ILE A 67 -13.46 0.05 -0.18
N ALA A 68 -12.46 0.38 -0.99
CA ALA A 68 -11.95 -0.55 -2.00
C ALA A 68 -10.71 -1.25 -1.45
N GLY A 69 -10.60 -2.56 -1.63
CA GLY A 69 -9.52 -3.34 -1.02
C GLY A 69 -9.16 -4.59 -1.81
N GLN A 70 -8.01 -5.16 -1.46
CA GLN A 70 -7.54 -6.45 -1.97
C GLN A 70 -6.89 -7.20 -0.82
N ASP A 71 -7.28 -8.45 -0.62
CA ASP A 71 -6.63 -9.32 0.33
C ASP A 71 -5.34 -9.87 -0.27
N CYS A 72 -4.27 -9.81 0.52
CA CYS A 72 -2.94 -10.26 0.11
C CYS A 72 -2.45 -11.33 1.07
N LEU A 73 -2.15 -12.52 0.55
CA LEU A 73 -1.56 -13.58 1.36
C LEU A 73 -0.10 -13.24 1.70
N LEU A 74 0.18 -13.03 2.98
CA LEU A 74 1.53 -12.80 3.46
C LEU A 74 2.32 -14.13 3.43
N PRO A 75 3.49 -14.18 2.76
CA PRO A 75 4.34 -15.37 2.79
C PRO A 75 4.70 -15.77 4.22
N ALA A 76 4.86 -17.07 4.45
CA ALA A 76 5.26 -17.60 5.75
C ALA A 76 6.55 -16.92 6.24
N GLY A 77 6.56 -16.49 7.51
CA GLY A 77 7.71 -15.82 8.11
C GLY A 77 7.83 -14.32 7.82
N THR A 78 6.89 -13.71 7.09
CA THR A 78 6.87 -12.25 6.86
C THR A 78 6.95 -11.48 8.18
N LYS A 79 7.96 -10.61 8.32
CA LYS A 79 8.17 -9.75 9.51
C LYS A 79 7.86 -8.28 9.27
N ARG A 80 7.77 -7.87 8.00
CA ARG A 80 7.57 -6.48 7.60
C ARG A 80 6.77 -6.43 6.33
N VAL A 81 5.82 -5.50 6.29
CA VAL A 81 5.07 -5.13 5.08
C VAL A 81 5.24 -3.63 4.89
N GLN A 82 5.43 -3.21 3.64
CA GLN A 82 5.44 -1.81 3.27
C GLN A 82 4.20 -1.51 2.42
N LEU A 83 3.38 -0.58 2.89
CA LEU A 83 2.27 -0.02 2.13
C LEU A 83 2.68 1.35 1.61
N SER A 84 2.57 1.56 0.30
CA SER A 84 2.79 2.85 -0.34
C SER A 84 1.81 3.03 -1.48
N GLY A 85 1.32 4.26 -1.65
CA GLY A 85 0.42 4.60 -2.74
C GLY A 85 0.24 6.11 -2.81
N TRP A 86 -0.22 6.57 -3.97
CA TRP A 86 -0.60 7.96 -4.17
C TRP A 86 -2.10 8.10 -3.99
N MET A 87 -2.51 9.13 -3.26
CA MET A 87 -3.91 9.47 -3.10
C MET A 87 -4.07 10.98 -3.23
N ARG A 88 -5.04 11.39 -4.04
CA ARG A 88 -5.52 12.76 -4.10
C ARG A 88 -6.91 12.79 -3.48
N THR A 89 -7.19 13.82 -2.71
CA THR A 89 -8.49 14.05 -2.09
C THR A 89 -9.08 15.36 -2.57
N GLN A 90 -10.40 15.43 -2.62
CA GLN A 90 -11.13 16.66 -2.91
C GLN A 90 -12.38 16.67 -2.04
N ASN A 91 -12.59 17.77 -1.31
CA ASN A 91 -13.79 17.99 -0.49
C ASN A 91 -14.14 16.86 0.48
N VAL A 92 -13.13 16.10 0.97
CA VAL A 92 -13.33 15.07 1.98
C VAL A 92 -13.75 15.72 3.28
N LYS A 93 -14.92 15.34 3.79
CA LYS A 93 -15.41 15.73 5.11
C LYS A 93 -14.96 14.68 6.13
N ALA A 94 -14.20 15.10 7.12
CA ALA A 94 -13.82 14.22 8.21
C ALA A 94 -15.06 13.87 9.06
N GLY A 95 -15.07 12.66 9.61
CA GLY A 95 -16.07 12.23 10.58
C GLY A 95 -15.79 12.77 11.98
N ALA A 96 -16.46 12.18 12.98
CA ALA A 96 -16.32 12.57 14.38
C ALA A 96 -14.92 12.25 14.92
N ASN A 97 -14.30 11.18 14.42
CA ASN A 97 -12.97 10.76 14.88
C ASN A 97 -11.85 11.21 13.91
N PRO A 98 -10.63 11.51 14.40
CA PRO A 98 -9.52 11.99 13.56
C PRO A 98 -9.06 11.03 12.45
N TRP A 99 -9.38 9.73 12.59
CA TRP A 99 -9.08 8.70 11.59
C TRP A 99 -10.18 8.55 10.53
N GLU A 100 -11.38 9.09 10.74
CA GLU A 100 -12.51 9.05 9.79
C GLU A 100 -12.30 10.05 8.66
N LYS A 101 -11.30 9.79 7.82
CA LYS A 101 -10.91 10.57 6.65
C LYS A 101 -10.43 9.62 5.57
N ALA A 102 -10.22 10.16 4.36
CA ALA A 102 -9.56 9.41 3.29
C ALA A 102 -8.16 8.97 3.76
N ARG A 103 -7.89 7.66 3.69
CA ARG A 103 -6.63 7.05 4.14
C ARG A 103 -6.33 5.80 3.33
N LEU A 104 -5.04 5.51 3.20
CA LEU A 104 -4.56 4.17 2.88
C LEU A 104 -4.41 3.42 4.19
N GLN A 105 -4.88 2.18 4.25
CA GLN A 105 -4.81 1.36 5.46
C GLN A 105 -4.46 -0.09 5.10
N VAL A 106 -3.88 -0.78 6.07
CA VAL A 106 -3.65 -2.23 6.04
C VAL A 106 -4.26 -2.82 7.30
N THR A 107 -4.99 -3.92 7.15
CA THR A 107 -5.53 -4.69 8.26
C THR A 107 -4.87 -6.06 8.23
N PHE A 108 -4.35 -6.52 9.37
CA PHE A 108 -3.78 -7.84 9.50
C PHE A 108 -4.83 -8.78 10.10
N HIS A 109 -5.10 -9.86 9.38
CA HIS A 109 -5.99 -10.93 9.81
C HIS A 109 -5.17 -12.15 10.22
N ASN A 110 -5.69 -12.94 11.16
CA ASN A 110 -5.12 -14.25 11.45
C ASN A 110 -5.86 -15.31 10.62
N ALA A 111 -5.57 -16.60 10.84
CA ALA A 111 -6.19 -17.69 10.07
C ALA A 111 -7.72 -17.75 10.19
N ASN A 112 -8.32 -17.07 11.18
CA ASN A 112 -9.75 -17.04 11.45
C ASN A 112 -10.45 -15.76 10.93
N GLY A 113 -9.73 -14.89 10.22
CA GLY A 113 -10.20 -13.56 9.83
C GLY A 113 -9.78 -12.46 10.79
#